data_AF-A0A852IMF5-F1
#
_entry.id   AF-A0A852IMF5-F1
#
_cell.length_a   1.000
_cell.length_b   1.000
_cell.length_c   1.000
_cell.angle_alpha   90.00
_cell.angle_beta   90.00
_cell.angle_gamma   90.00
#
_symmetry.space_group_name_H-M   'P 1'
#
loop_
_entity.id
_entity.type
_entity.pdbx_description
1 polymer ?
#
loop_
_entity_poly.entity_id
_entity_poly.type
_entity_poly.pdbx_seq_one_letter_code
_entity_poly.pdbx_strand_id
1 'polypeptide(L)'
;ARCLPLPAPLRRCLSAALRRAAASSPFPAPALALLAAGGRLVTVARQKALAEGGRLCASDLHLLLNLLGGGGGGGRGGGGGEGEVWTPVCLPSFNPDSYFYAYAARLGEGEEEEEEEEEGEREAEGSGRGGLTLILLSTEREGFYAAAACRRRLEGALRAQGCWQELAAAVRAGGGGYGAARPGAPELRHFLYKPLQGPEEMQQLPQFTSPELEEPYSSEEEQLRLFDLYHHLHGRVHSPQRPLRLLYHVAEKETLLAW
;
A
#
# COMPACT_ATOMS: atom_id res chain seq x y z
N ALA A 1 -4.44 -4.92 0.37
CA ALA A 1 -3.73 -3.90 1.17
C ALA A 1 -4.60 -2.65 1.30
N ARG A 2 -4.81 -2.14 2.52
CA ARG A 2 -5.50 -0.84 2.72
C ARG A 2 -4.53 0.29 2.39
N CYS A 3 -5.04 1.38 1.81
CA CYS A 3 -4.21 2.53 1.49
C CYS A 3 -4.19 3.51 2.68
N LEU A 4 -3.03 4.11 2.95
CA LEU A 4 -2.91 5.19 3.93
C LEU A 4 -3.70 6.40 3.42
N PRO A 5 -4.69 6.95 4.14
CA PRO A 5 -5.45 8.13 3.72
C PRO A 5 -4.55 9.37 3.64
N LEU A 6 -4.41 9.95 2.45
CA LEU A 6 -3.59 11.14 2.22
C LEU A 6 -4.31 12.14 1.31
N PRO A 7 -4.08 13.46 1.49
CA PRO A 7 -4.55 14.49 0.58
C PRO A 7 -4.10 14.24 -0.87
N ALA A 8 -4.95 14.57 -1.84
CA ALA A 8 -4.64 14.37 -3.26
C ALA A 8 -3.33 15.06 -3.72
N PRO A 9 -3.01 16.30 -3.30
CA PRO A 9 -1.74 16.93 -3.67
C PRO A 9 -0.52 16.13 -3.17
N LEU A 10 -0.55 15.71 -1.90
CA LEU A 10 0.51 14.90 -1.31
C LEU A 10 0.66 13.57 -2.06
N ARG A 11 -0.44 12.84 -2.33
CA ARG A 11 -0.37 11.59 -3.11
C ARG A 11 0.26 11.77 -4.49
N ARG A 12 -0.07 12.86 -5.20
CA ARG A 12 0.51 13.15 -6.51
C ARG A 12 2.01 13.45 -6.40
N CYS A 13 2.42 14.22 -5.38
CA CYS A 13 3.83 14.46 -5.09
C CYS A 13 4.59 13.13 -4.87
N LEU A 14 4.10 12.29 -3.95
CA LEU A 14 4.71 11.01 -3.61
C LEU A 14 4.80 10.07 -4.82
N SER A 15 3.71 9.93 -5.58
CA SER A 15 3.67 9.11 -6.79
C SER A 15 4.66 9.62 -7.85
N ALA A 16 4.73 10.93 -8.07
CA ALA A 16 5.65 11.52 -9.03
C ALA A 16 7.13 11.37 -8.60
N ALA A 17 7.42 11.55 -7.30
CA ALA A 17 8.76 11.35 -6.74
C ALA A 17 9.21 9.89 -6.88
N LEU A 18 8.36 8.92 -6.52
CA LEU A 18 8.63 7.49 -6.65
C LEU A 18 8.95 7.10 -8.10
N ARG A 19 8.14 7.57 -9.06
CA ARG A 19 8.38 7.32 -10.48
C ARG A 19 9.70 7.90 -10.97
N ARG A 20 9.98 9.16 -10.64
CA ARG A 20 11.24 9.80 -11.04
C ARG A 20 12.45 9.08 -10.46
N ALA A 21 12.40 8.71 -9.18
CA ALA A 21 13.48 8.00 -8.51
C ALA A 21 13.75 6.63 -9.15
N ALA A 22 12.69 5.89 -9.48
CA ALA A 22 12.75 4.59 -10.15
C ALA A 22 13.24 4.69 -11.59
N ALA A 23 12.81 5.71 -12.34
CA ALA A 23 13.19 5.91 -13.74
C ALA A 23 14.62 6.45 -13.93
N SER A 24 15.15 7.20 -12.96
CA SER A 24 16.49 7.82 -13.06
C SER A 24 17.65 6.87 -12.71
N SER A 25 17.41 5.56 -12.77
CA SER A 25 18.43 4.55 -12.48
C SER A 25 19.27 4.26 -13.73
N PRO A 26 20.61 4.13 -13.63
CA PRO A 26 21.44 3.67 -14.75
C PRO A 26 21.25 2.17 -15.06
N PHE A 27 20.62 1.43 -14.13
CA PHE A 27 20.20 0.04 -14.28
C PHE A 27 18.74 -0.01 -14.76
N PRO A 28 18.27 -1.13 -15.34
CA PRO A 28 16.85 -1.27 -15.68
C PRO A 28 15.98 -0.88 -14.48
N ALA A 29 15.00 -0.01 -14.72
CA ALA A 29 14.12 0.46 -13.67
C ALA A 29 13.42 -0.74 -12.99
N PRO A 30 13.05 -0.62 -11.70
CA PRO A 30 12.41 -1.71 -11.00
C PRO A 30 11.06 -2.04 -11.64
N ALA A 31 10.77 -3.34 -11.74
CA ALA A 31 9.49 -3.88 -12.20
C ALA A 31 8.30 -3.31 -11.41
N LEU A 32 8.49 -3.15 -10.10
CA LEU A 32 7.53 -2.58 -9.16
C LEU A 32 8.27 -1.74 -8.13
N ALA A 33 7.70 -0.60 -7.77
CA ALA A 33 8.14 0.22 -6.65
C ALA A 33 6.92 0.52 -5.75
N LEU A 34 7.06 0.25 -4.46
CA LEU A 34 6.03 0.40 -3.44
C LEU A 34 6.54 1.30 -2.32
N LEU A 35 5.73 2.25 -1.90
CA LEU A 35 5.93 2.98 -0.66
C LEU A 35 4.83 2.59 0.32
N ALA A 36 5.20 2.20 1.53
CA ALA A 36 4.28 1.72 2.55
C ALA A 36 4.58 2.35 3.92
N ALA A 37 3.58 2.38 4.80
CA ALA A 37 3.71 2.83 6.18
C ALA A 37 2.85 1.96 7.10
N GLY A 38 3.44 1.29 8.08
CA GLY A 38 2.73 0.43 9.03
C GLY A 38 1.78 -0.58 8.35
N GLY A 39 2.28 -1.30 7.33
CA GLY A 39 1.49 -2.28 6.56
C GLY A 39 0.41 -1.69 5.62
N ARG A 40 0.32 -0.36 5.51
CA ARG A 40 -0.59 0.33 4.59
C ARG A 40 0.13 0.87 3.37
N LEU A 41 -0.54 0.81 2.23
CA LEU A 41 -0.01 1.30 0.96
C LEU A 41 -0.08 2.83 0.87
N VAL A 42 1.04 3.49 0.64
CA VAL A 42 1.10 4.94 0.40
C VAL A 42 0.94 5.23 -1.09
N THR A 43 1.81 4.64 -1.91
CA THR A 43 1.76 4.73 -3.37
C THR A 43 2.50 3.54 -3.99
N VAL A 44 2.19 3.24 -5.25
CA VAL A 44 2.84 2.20 -6.04
C VAL A 44 3.08 2.70 -7.45
N ALA A 45 4.20 2.27 -8.05
CA ALA A 45 4.54 2.50 -9.44
C ALA A 45 5.02 1.18 -10.06
N ARG A 46 4.70 0.96 -11.33
CA ARG A 46 5.06 -0.25 -12.08
C ARG A 46 5.62 0.14 -13.44
N GLN A 47 6.53 -0.66 -13.97
CA GLN A 47 6.95 -0.54 -15.37
C GLN A 47 5.87 -1.01 -16.35
N LYS A 48 5.66 -0.23 -17.41
CA LYS A 48 4.71 -0.53 -18.49
C LYS A 48 5.09 -1.78 -19.30
N ALA A 49 6.38 -2.06 -19.51
CA ALA A 49 6.78 -3.27 -20.24
C ALA A 49 6.32 -4.56 -19.56
N LEU A 50 6.31 -4.58 -18.22
CA LEU A 50 5.82 -5.72 -17.46
C LEU A 50 4.29 -5.74 -17.35
N ALA A 51 3.63 -4.61 -17.57
CA ALA A 51 2.17 -4.40 -17.52
C ALA A 51 1.40 -5.22 -18.55
N GLU A 52 2.04 -5.62 -19.64
CA GLU A 52 1.39 -6.30 -20.76
C GLU A 52 1.27 -7.82 -20.56
N GLY A 53 2.02 -8.42 -19.62
CA GLY A 53 2.04 -9.88 -19.40
C GLY A 53 1.52 -10.38 -18.05
N GLY A 54 1.47 -9.53 -17.02
CA GLY A 54 1.19 -9.96 -15.64
C GLY A 54 0.20 -9.07 -14.88
N ARG A 55 -0.59 -9.66 -13.99
CA ARG A 55 -1.52 -8.92 -13.12
C ARG A 55 -1.02 -8.96 -11.68
N LEU A 56 -0.63 -7.82 -11.14
CA LEU A 56 -0.36 -7.73 -9.70
C LEU A 56 -1.70 -7.75 -8.96
N CYS A 57 -1.94 -8.79 -8.17
CA CYS A 57 -3.17 -8.94 -7.43
C CYS A 57 -3.04 -8.34 -6.02
N ALA A 58 -4.18 -8.19 -5.33
CA ALA A 58 -4.18 -7.65 -3.97
C ALA A 58 -3.44 -8.56 -2.98
N SER A 59 -3.44 -9.87 -3.24
CA SER A 59 -2.71 -10.88 -2.45
C SER A 59 -1.20 -10.70 -2.59
N ASP A 60 -0.68 -10.41 -3.78
CA ASP A 60 0.75 -10.17 -4.00
C ASP A 60 1.23 -8.97 -3.16
N LEU A 61 0.47 -7.88 -3.16
CA LEU A 61 0.75 -6.71 -2.33
C LEU A 61 0.70 -7.03 -0.83
N HIS A 62 -0.25 -7.85 -0.40
CA HIS A 62 -0.35 -8.27 1.00
C HIS A 62 0.86 -9.10 1.43
N LEU A 63 1.30 -10.04 0.58
CA LEU A 63 2.51 -10.84 0.80
C LEU A 63 3.74 -9.95 0.92
N LEU A 64 3.95 -9.02 -0.02
CA LEU A 64 5.09 -8.10 0.02
C LEU A 64 5.08 -7.24 1.28
N LEU A 65 3.92 -6.70 1.68
CA LEU A 65 3.80 -5.86 2.87
C LEU A 65 4.03 -6.64 4.16
N ASN A 66 3.55 -7.89 4.25
CA ASN A 66 3.77 -8.71 5.44
C ASN A 66 5.20 -9.22 5.53
N LEU A 67 5.80 -9.60 4.38
CA LEU A 67 7.14 -10.14 4.32
C LEU A 67 8.21 -9.06 4.54
N LEU A 68 8.00 -7.86 4.00
CA LEU A 68 9.03 -6.82 3.89
C LEU A 68 8.67 -5.51 4.59
N GLY A 69 7.40 -5.31 4.98
CA GLY A 69 6.93 -4.07 5.59
C GLY A 69 7.19 -3.96 7.09
N GLY A 70 7.42 -5.08 7.78
CA GLY A 70 7.69 -5.11 9.23
C GLY A 70 9.16 -5.01 9.57
N GLY A 71 9.88 -4.05 8.98
CA GLY A 71 11.32 -3.85 9.16
C GLY A 71 11.71 -3.77 10.65
N GLY A 72 12.06 -4.92 11.20
CA GLY A 72 12.70 -5.17 12.47
C GLY A 72 13.69 -6.30 12.23
N GLY A 73 14.98 -5.97 12.29
CA GLY A 73 16.07 -6.91 12.05
C GLY A 73 15.92 -8.16 12.91
N GLY A 74 15.95 -9.32 12.27
CA GLY A 74 15.71 -10.56 13.01
C GLY A 74 15.66 -11.83 12.16
N GLY A 75 16.52 -11.93 11.14
CA GLY A 75 16.81 -13.21 10.49
C GLY A 75 15.88 -13.60 9.36
N ARG A 76 16.39 -13.52 8.13
CA ARG A 76 16.78 -14.68 7.32
C ARG A 76 17.23 -14.21 5.93
N GLY A 77 18.55 -14.16 5.73
CA GLY A 77 19.16 -14.23 4.40
C GLY A 77 19.77 -12.93 3.85
N GLY A 78 21.08 -12.76 4.07
CA GLY A 78 22.04 -12.30 3.05
C GLY A 78 22.07 -10.82 2.65
N GLY A 79 23.05 -10.08 3.19
CA GLY A 79 23.85 -9.14 2.39
C GLY A 79 23.37 -7.69 2.20
N GLY A 80 22.52 -7.15 3.09
CA GLY A 80 22.22 -5.70 3.16
C GLY A 80 22.84 -5.07 4.40
N GLY A 81 23.14 -3.76 4.35
CA GLY A 81 23.53 -2.99 5.54
C GLY A 81 22.41 -2.95 6.59
N GLU A 82 22.69 -2.42 7.78
CA GLU A 82 21.68 -2.24 8.85
C GLU A 82 20.42 -1.56 8.28
N GLY A 83 19.25 -2.19 8.45
CA GLY A 83 17.96 -1.68 7.95
C GLY A 83 17.57 -2.04 6.50
N GLU A 84 18.46 -2.66 5.71
CA GLU A 84 18.18 -3.03 4.31
C GLU A 84 18.07 -4.55 4.09
N VAL A 85 17.12 -4.97 3.25
CA VAL A 85 16.86 -6.36 2.88
C VAL A 85 16.96 -6.54 1.37
N TRP A 86 17.62 -7.61 0.92
CA TRP A 86 17.68 -8.02 -0.48
C TRP A 86 17.40 -9.52 -0.60
N THR A 87 16.20 -9.89 -1.05
CA THR A 87 15.77 -11.29 -1.02
C THR A 87 15.03 -11.67 -2.29
N PRO A 88 15.22 -12.90 -2.82
CA PRO A 88 14.44 -13.37 -3.95
C PRO A 88 12.98 -13.61 -3.54
N VAL A 89 12.02 -13.23 -4.40
CA VAL A 89 10.58 -13.40 -4.19
C VAL A 89 9.94 -13.95 -5.46
N CYS A 90 9.07 -14.95 -5.31
CA CYS A 90 8.20 -15.45 -6.38
C CYS A 90 6.84 -14.77 -6.31
N LEU A 91 6.37 -14.23 -7.42
CA LEU A 91 5.00 -13.76 -7.56
C LEU A 91 4.38 -14.48 -8.77
N PRO A 92 3.89 -15.73 -8.62
CA PRO A 92 3.51 -16.57 -9.75
C PRO A 92 2.35 -15.99 -10.58
N SER A 93 1.44 -15.24 -9.95
CA SER A 93 0.36 -14.51 -10.65
C SER A 93 0.86 -13.32 -11.47
N PHE A 94 2.04 -12.80 -11.12
CA PHE A 94 2.65 -11.62 -11.72
C PHE A 94 3.68 -11.99 -12.80
N ASN A 95 4.50 -12.99 -12.53
CA ASN A 95 5.39 -13.63 -13.49
C ASN A 95 5.60 -15.11 -13.08
N PRO A 96 4.98 -16.07 -13.77
CA PRO A 96 5.11 -17.49 -13.44
C PRO A 96 6.48 -18.07 -13.82
N ASP A 97 7.21 -17.43 -14.73
CA ASP A 97 8.42 -17.98 -15.35
C ASP A 97 9.72 -17.46 -14.71
N SER A 98 9.65 -16.49 -13.79
CA SER A 98 10.84 -15.93 -13.16
C SER A 98 10.64 -15.50 -11.70
N TYR A 99 11.76 -15.42 -11.00
CA TYR A 99 11.85 -14.80 -9.66
C TYR A 99 12.12 -13.30 -9.82
N PHE A 100 11.73 -12.53 -8.81
CA PHE A 100 12.18 -11.16 -8.61
C PHE A 100 13.17 -11.11 -7.46
N TYR A 101 13.95 -10.04 -7.39
CA TYR A 101 14.74 -9.67 -6.24
C TYR A 101 14.09 -8.45 -5.59
N ALA A 102 13.62 -8.64 -4.37
CA ALA A 102 12.96 -7.61 -3.59
C ALA A 102 13.99 -6.89 -2.71
N TYR A 103 14.13 -5.58 -2.94
CA TYR A 103 14.80 -4.67 -2.02
C TYR A 103 13.75 -4.09 -1.08
N ALA A 104 14.02 -4.09 0.22
CA ALA A 104 13.21 -3.37 1.20
C ALA A 104 14.12 -2.59 2.15
N ALA A 105 13.74 -1.35 2.44
CA ALA A 105 14.49 -0.50 3.35
C ALA A 105 13.57 0.55 3.96
N ARG A 106 13.84 0.90 5.22
CA ARG A 106 13.18 2.02 5.87
C ARG A 106 13.75 3.33 5.33
N LEU A 107 12.91 4.35 5.32
CA LEU A 107 13.25 5.74 5.00
C LEU A 107 13.26 6.53 6.30
N GLY A 108 14.19 7.48 6.47
CA GLY A 108 14.25 8.32 7.67
C GLY A 108 15.06 7.75 8.83
N GLU A 109 15.74 6.61 8.65
CA GLU A 109 16.73 6.09 9.61
C GLU A 109 17.86 7.14 9.75
N GLY A 110 17.92 7.78 10.91
CA GLY A 110 18.80 8.90 11.23
C GLY A 110 18.12 10.04 12.02
N GLU A 111 16.79 10.16 11.96
CA GLU A 111 16.02 11.11 12.79
C GLU A 111 15.35 10.42 14.00
N GLU A 112 15.12 9.10 13.92
CA GLU A 112 14.49 8.31 14.99
C GLU A 112 15.45 8.08 16.19
N GLU A 113 16.77 8.02 15.95
CA GLU A 113 17.78 7.81 17.00
C GLU A 113 17.95 9.02 17.93
N GLU A 114 17.73 10.25 17.44
CA GLU A 114 17.81 11.47 18.27
C GLU A 114 16.55 11.68 19.12
N GLU A 115 15.38 11.20 18.67
CA GLU A 115 14.12 11.30 19.42
C GLU A 115 13.93 10.14 20.45
N GLU A 116 14.50 8.95 20.19
CA GLU A 116 14.45 7.81 21.11
C GLU A 116 15.30 8.00 22.38
N GLU A 117 16.32 8.86 22.35
CA GLU A 117 17.10 9.22 23.55
C GLU A 117 16.33 10.15 24.51
N GLU A 118 15.31 10.89 24.04
CA GLU A 118 14.54 11.82 24.88
C GLU A 118 13.27 11.19 25.50
N GLU A 119 12.64 10.21 24.85
CA GLU A 119 11.41 9.54 25.33
C GLU A 119 11.69 8.15 25.91
N GLY A 120 12.33 8.12 27.09
CA GLY A 120 12.60 6.89 27.83
C GLY A 120 11.37 6.01 28.10
N GLU A 121 11.56 4.71 27.85
CA GLU A 121 11.00 3.59 28.64
C GLU A 121 9.50 3.64 28.98
N ARG A 122 8.60 3.82 28.00
CA ARG A 122 7.20 3.37 28.15
C ARG A 122 6.70 2.71 26.87
N GLU A 123 6.26 1.47 27.04
CA GLU A 123 5.52 0.63 26.06
C GLU A 123 6.37 -0.25 25.13
N ALA A 124 7.18 -1.11 25.74
CA ALA A 124 7.38 -2.46 25.20
C ALA A 124 6.05 -3.23 25.27
N GLU A 125 5.72 -3.96 24.21
CA GLU A 125 4.52 -4.80 23.99
C GLU A 125 3.30 -4.07 23.41
N GLY A 126 3.27 -3.89 22.08
CA GLY A 126 1.99 -3.83 21.35
C GLY A 126 1.75 -2.72 20.32
N SER A 127 2.76 -2.00 19.79
CA SER A 127 2.51 -1.04 18.71
C SER A 127 3.70 -0.91 17.77
N GLY A 128 3.57 -1.48 16.56
CA GLY A 128 4.50 -1.20 15.47
C GLY A 128 4.41 0.28 15.09
N ARG A 129 5.31 1.10 15.65
CA ARG A 129 5.55 2.48 15.17
C ARG A 129 5.80 2.39 13.67
N GLY A 130 4.82 2.87 12.90
CA GLY A 130 4.68 2.57 11.49
C GLY A 130 5.69 3.33 10.63
N GLY A 131 6.96 2.92 10.63
CA GLY A 131 7.99 3.51 9.77
C GLY A 131 7.64 3.45 8.28
N LEU A 132 8.23 4.36 7.51
CA LEU A 132 8.10 4.39 6.05
C LEU A 132 9.01 3.36 5.42
N THR A 133 8.45 2.44 4.64
CA THR A 133 9.20 1.37 3.97
C THR A 133 9.09 1.53 2.45
N LEU A 134 10.24 1.53 1.78
CA LEU A 134 10.35 1.41 0.33
C LEU A 134 10.55 -0.07 -0.02
N ILE A 135 9.73 -0.61 -0.93
CA ILE A 135 9.93 -1.94 -1.51
C ILE A 135 10.11 -1.80 -3.02
N LEU A 136 11.19 -2.37 -3.58
CA LEU A 136 11.46 -2.39 -5.01
C LEU A 136 11.59 -3.84 -5.48
N LEU A 137 10.94 -4.20 -6.58
CA LEU A 137 11.13 -5.48 -7.25
C LEU A 137 12.00 -5.28 -8.49
N SER A 138 13.09 -6.02 -8.55
CA SER A 138 14.03 -6.05 -9.68
C SER A 138 14.04 -7.42 -10.33
N THR A 139 14.29 -7.47 -11.63
CA THR A 139 14.65 -8.73 -12.32
C THR A 139 16.16 -9.00 -12.29
N GLU A 140 16.95 -7.99 -11.93
CA GLU A 140 18.42 -8.07 -11.84
C GLU A 140 18.87 -8.60 -10.47
N ARG A 141 19.58 -9.73 -10.48
CA ARG A 141 20.14 -10.36 -9.28
C ARG A 141 21.13 -9.47 -8.52
N GLU A 142 21.93 -8.71 -9.25
CA GLU A 142 22.98 -7.85 -8.70
C GLU A 142 22.52 -6.37 -8.57
N GLY A 143 21.20 -6.14 -8.62
CA GLY A 143 20.59 -4.80 -8.59
C GLY A 143 20.57 -4.09 -7.23
N PHE A 144 21.17 -4.66 -6.18
CA PHE A 144 21.12 -4.12 -4.81
C PHE A 144 21.55 -2.65 -4.74
N TYR A 145 22.72 -2.31 -5.28
CA TYR A 145 23.23 -0.94 -5.23
C TYR A 145 22.38 0.05 -6.03
N ALA A 146 21.77 -0.41 -7.12
CA ALA A 146 20.83 0.39 -7.90
C ALA A 146 19.56 0.71 -7.09
N ALA A 147 19.05 -0.28 -6.36
CA ALA A 147 17.91 -0.14 -5.47
C ALA A 147 18.22 0.79 -4.29
N ALA A 148 19.38 0.65 -3.65
CA ALA A 148 19.85 1.54 -2.59
C ALA A 148 20.06 2.98 -3.08
N ALA A 149 20.55 3.17 -4.30
CA ALA A 149 20.63 4.49 -4.92
C ALA A 149 19.23 5.07 -5.22
N CYS A 150 18.28 4.24 -5.62
CA CYS A 150 16.88 4.63 -5.80
C CYS A 150 16.25 5.11 -4.49
N ARG A 151 16.50 4.42 -3.37
CA ARG A 151 16.10 4.86 -2.03
C ARG A 151 16.59 6.28 -1.74
N ARG A 152 17.90 6.51 -1.86
CA ARG A 152 18.52 7.82 -1.59
C ARG A 152 17.95 8.93 -2.47
N ARG A 153 17.73 8.67 -3.76
CA ARG A 153 17.09 9.63 -4.68
C ARG A 153 15.66 9.93 -4.28
N LEU A 154 14.88 8.92 -3.91
CA LEU A 154 13.50 9.10 -3.48
C LEU A 154 13.47 9.98 -2.23
N GLU A 155 14.25 9.65 -1.22
CA GLU A 155 14.29 10.41 0.03
C GLU A 155 14.70 11.87 -0.19
N GLY A 156 15.79 12.10 -0.94
CA GLY A 156 16.22 13.45 -1.30
C GLY A 156 15.15 14.21 -2.07
N ALA A 157 14.45 13.55 -2.99
CA ALA A 157 13.35 14.18 -3.73
C ALA A 157 12.15 14.50 -2.83
N LEU A 158 11.81 13.65 -1.87
CA LEU A 158 10.71 13.89 -0.92
C LEU A 158 11.03 15.05 0.02
N ARG A 159 12.27 15.13 0.51
CA ARG A 159 12.75 16.22 1.37
C ARG A 159 12.78 17.55 0.61
N ALA A 160 13.36 17.58 -0.60
CA ALA A 160 13.45 18.79 -1.41
C ALA A 160 12.07 19.36 -1.81
N GLN A 161 11.05 18.50 -1.94
CA GLN A 161 9.67 18.91 -2.26
C GLN A 161 8.82 19.24 -1.01
N GLY A 162 9.36 19.10 0.21
CA GLY A 162 8.60 19.29 1.46
C GLY A 162 7.59 18.16 1.79
N CYS A 163 7.42 17.18 0.89
CA CYS A 163 6.46 16.10 1.05
C CYS A 163 6.86 15.10 2.14
N TRP A 164 8.13 15.08 2.56
CA TRP A 164 8.62 14.24 3.67
C TRP A 164 7.92 14.54 4.99
N GLN A 165 7.91 15.81 5.42
CA GLN A 165 7.36 16.21 6.71
C GLN A 165 5.84 15.97 6.78
N GLU A 166 5.11 16.28 5.71
CA GLU A 166 3.67 16.00 5.63
C GLU A 166 3.37 14.51 5.68
N LEU A 167 4.18 13.69 5.01
CA LEU A 167 4.03 12.23 5.04
C LEU A 167 4.36 11.67 6.43
N ALA A 168 5.47 12.09 7.04
CA ALA A 168 5.86 11.67 8.38
C ALA A 168 4.80 12.07 9.43
N ALA A 169 4.23 13.27 9.33
CA ALA A 169 3.12 13.71 10.18
C ALA A 169 1.86 12.84 9.97
N ALA A 170 1.50 12.53 8.72
CA ALA A 170 0.36 11.68 8.42
C ALA A 170 0.54 10.24 8.94
N VAL A 171 1.77 9.74 8.93
CA VAL A 171 2.15 8.43 9.46
C VAL A 171 2.10 8.41 10.99
N ARG A 172 2.70 9.41 11.66
CA ARG A 172 2.68 9.56 13.14
C ARG A 172 1.27 9.77 13.69
N ALA A 173 0.42 10.49 12.97
CA ALA A 173 -1.00 10.63 13.30
C ALA A 173 -1.80 9.31 13.17
N GLY A 174 -1.11 8.17 13.05
CA GLY A 174 -1.72 6.85 12.91
C GLY A 174 -2.42 6.66 11.57
N GLY A 175 -2.33 7.62 10.65
CA GLY A 175 -3.10 7.62 9.40
C GLY A 175 -4.56 7.28 9.65
N GLY A 176 -5.19 7.95 10.62
CA GLY A 176 -6.57 7.69 11.03
C GLY A 176 -7.42 7.40 9.80
N GLY A 177 -8.11 6.27 9.82
CA GLY A 177 -9.08 5.98 8.78
C GLY A 177 -10.12 7.08 8.74
N TYR A 178 -10.97 7.02 7.74
CA TYR A 178 -12.02 8.01 7.60
C TYR A 178 -13.37 7.36 7.88
N GLY A 179 -14.26 8.11 8.52
CA GLY A 179 -15.64 7.68 8.72
C GLY A 179 -16.43 7.66 7.42
N ALA A 180 -17.53 6.91 7.43
CA ALA A 180 -18.36 6.75 6.23
C ALA A 180 -18.98 8.09 5.76
N ALA A 181 -19.04 9.10 6.63
CA ALA A 181 -19.51 10.45 6.33
C ALA A 181 -18.55 11.30 5.47
N ARG A 182 -17.26 10.95 5.36
CA ARG A 182 -16.25 11.75 4.62
C ARG A 182 -16.62 12.12 3.19
N PRO A 183 -17.30 11.27 2.39
CA PRO A 183 -17.76 11.63 1.05
C PRO A 183 -18.87 12.69 1.01
N GLY A 184 -19.38 13.15 2.16
CA GLY A 184 -20.49 14.12 2.25
C GLY A 184 -21.87 13.47 2.17
N ALA A 185 -21.97 12.15 2.38
CA ALA A 185 -23.21 11.40 2.38
C ALA A 185 -23.53 10.92 3.81
N PRO A 186 -24.34 11.66 4.59
CA PRO A 186 -24.55 11.38 6.03
C PRO A 186 -25.29 10.06 6.29
N GLU A 187 -26.07 9.56 5.33
CA GLU A 187 -26.79 8.28 5.45
C GLU A 187 -25.93 7.07 5.05
N LEU A 188 -24.72 7.29 4.55
CA LEU A 188 -23.82 6.22 4.13
C LEU A 188 -23.24 5.53 5.36
N ARG A 189 -23.58 4.25 5.56
CA ARG A 189 -23.10 3.48 6.73
C ARG A 189 -21.72 2.88 6.51
N HIS A 190 -21.46 2.33 5.33
CA HIS A 190 -20.15 1.81 4.95
C HIS A 190 -20.08 1.68 3.42
N PHE A 191 -18.88 1.74 2.85
CA PHE A 191 -18.69 1.54 1.42
C PHE A 191 -17.34 0.89 1.09
N LEU A 192 -17.30 0.20 -0.04
CA LEU A 192 -16.05 -0.26 -0.65
C LEU A 192 -15.97 0.38 -2.03
N TYR A 193 -14.98 1.24 -2.25
CA TYR A 193 -14.81 1.91 -3.52
C TYR A 193 -13.50 1.48 -4.19
N LYS A 194 -13.61 1.15 -5.47
CA LYS A 194 -12.48 0.87 -6.37
C LYS A 194 -12.46 1.95 -7.44
N PRO A 195 -11.45 2.83 -7.48
CA PRO A 195 -11.32 3.82 -8.52
C PRO A 195 -11.13 3.12 -9.86
N LEU A 196 -12.04 3.38 -10.80
CA LEU A 196 -11.99 2.85 -12.16
C LEU A 196 -11.09 3.69 -13.07
N GLN A 197 -10.82 4.95 -12.70
CA GLN A 197 -10.00 5.87 -13.46
C GLN A 197 -8.93 6.50 -12.56
N GLY A 198 -7.68 6.24 -12.93
CA GLY A 198 -6.48 6.92 -12.46
C GLY A 198 -5.53 7.08 -13.66
N PRO A 199 -4.33 7.64 -13.47
CA PRO A 199 -3.29 7.57 -14.49
C PRO A 199 -3.15 6.14 -15.02
N GLU A 200 -2.89 5.93 -16.33
CA GLU A 200 -2.79 4.59 -16.95
C GLU A 200 -1.89 3.64 -16.13
N GLU A 201 -0.89 4.19 -15.46
CA GLU A 201 0.08 3.47 -14.63
C GLU A 201 -0.51 2.96 -13.30
N MET A 202 -1.54 3.62 -12.75
CA MET A 202 -2.30 3.16 -11.58
C MET A 202 -3.50 2.29 -11.96
N GLN A 203 -3.98 2.37 -13.21
CA GLN A 203 -5.19 1.69 -13.69
C GLN A 203 -5.07 0.15 -13.58
N GLN A 204 -3.86 -0.39 -13.67
CA GLN A 204 -3.60 -1.82 -13.50
C GLN A 204 -3.47 -2.29 -12.04
N LEU A 205 -3.42 -1.37 -11.08
CA LEU A 205 -3.22 -1.65 -9.65
C LEU A 205 -4.42 -1.12 -8.85
N PRO A 206 -5.62 -1.70 -9.01
CA PRO A 206 -6.82 -1.17 -8.40
C PRO A 206 -6.72 -1.22 -6.87
N GLN A 207 -6.65 -0.03 -6.28
CA GLN A 207 -6.56 0.16 -4.85
C GLN A 207 -7.95 0.39 -4.28
N PHE A 208 -8.40 -0.50 -3.40
CA PHE A 208 -9.67 -0.31 -2.71
C PHE A 208 -9.50 0.70 -1.58
N THR A 209 -10.55 1.47 -1.35
CA THR A 209 -10.69 2.32 -0.18
C THR A 209 -12.01 1.98 0.52
N SER A 210 -11.95 1.91 1.85
CA SER A 210 -13.10 1.68 2.71
C SER A 210 -12.94 2.52 3.98
N PRO A 211 -14.04 3.04 4.54
CA PRO A 211 -14.01 3.76 5.81
C PRO A 211 -13.65 2.82 6.97
N GLU A 212 -13.55 3.38 8.16
CA GLU A 212 -13.50 2.59 9.39
C GLU A 212 -14.85 1.93 9.67
N LEU A 213 -14.79 0.85 10.46
CA LEU A 213 -15.97 0.11 10.87
C LEU A 213 -16.59 0.84 12.07
N GLU A 214 -17.46 1.79 11.75
CA GLU A 214 -18.22 2.59 12.72
C GLU A 214 -19.55 1.87 13.06
N GLU A 215 -20.28 2.37 14.06
CA GLU A 215 -21.61 1.85 14.38
C GLU A 215 -22.53 1.83 13.13
N PRO A 216 -23.26 0.74 12.86
CA PRO A 216 -23.50 -0.43 13.71
C PRO A 216 -22.49 -1.58 13.56
N TYR A 217 -21.42 -1.43 12.79
CA TYR A 217 -20.47 -2.51 12.45
C TYR A 217 -19.27 -2.60 13.41
N SER A 218 -19.43 -2.15 14.66
CA SER A 218 -18.37 -2.17 15.65
C SER A 218 -18.12 -3.56 16.26
N SER A 219 -19.14 -4.44 16.28
CA SER A 219 -19.01 -5.82 16.77
C SER A 219 -18.55 -6.79 15.68
N GLU A 220 -17.83 -7.84 16.05
CA GLU A 220 -17.35 -8.88 15.11
C GLU A 220 -18.50 -9.53 14.33
N GLU A 221 -19.64 -9.78 14.98
CA GLU A 221 -20.84 -10.33 14.34
C GLU A 221 -21.38 -9.41 13.24
N GLU A 222 -21.50 -8.11 13.50
CA GLU A 222 -21.98 -7.15 12.51
C GLU A 222 -20.94 -6.89 11.40
N GLN A 223 -19.64 -7.06 11.69
CA GLN A 223 -18.59 -7.03 10.67
C GLN A 223 -18.69 -8.23 9.73
N LEU A 224 -18.84 -9.45 10.26
CA LEU A 224 -19.04 -10.64 9.44
C LEU A 224 -20.27 -10.51 8.55
N ARG A 225 -21.38 -10.04 9.14
CA ARG A 225 -22.62 -9.74 8.40
C ARG A 225 -22.39 -8.71 7.29
N LEU A 226 -21.67 -7.62 7.55
CA LEU A 226 -21.31 -6.64 6.54
C LEU A 226 -20.49 -7.27 5.40
N PHE A 227 -19.52 -8.13 5.73
CA PHE A 227 -18.73 -8.84 4.72
C PHE A 227 -19.61 -9.80 3.90
N ASP A 228 -20.58 -10.49 4.50
CA ASP A 228 -21.53 -11.34 3.78
C ASP A 228 -22.38 -10.54 2.80
N LEU A 229 -22.81 -9.33 3.18
CA LEU A 229 -23.52 -8.41 2.28
C LEU A 229 -22.63 -8.03 1.09
N TYR A 230 -21.35 -7.70 1.32
CA TYR A 230 -20.42 -7.44 0.22
C TYR A 230 -20.19 -8.65 -0.68
N HIS A 231 -20.05 -9.85 -0.11
CA HIS A 231 -19.93 -11.09 -0.89
C HIS A 231 -21.17 -11.34 -1.74
N HIS A 232 -22.36 -11.13 -1.17
CA HIS A 232 -23.62 -11.23 -1.90
C HIS A 232 -23.69 -10.25 -3.07
N LEU A 233 -23.39 -8.97 -2.83
CA LEU A 233 -23.39 -7.94 -3.87
C LEU A 233 -22.40 -8.27 -4.99
N HIS A 234 -21.16 -8.63 -4.62
CA HIS A 234 -20.10 -8.99 -5.57
C HIS A 234 -20.52 -10.20 -6.43
N GLY A 235 -21.07 -11.25 -5.81
CA GLY A 235 -21.54 -12.44 -6.53
C GLY A 235 -22.68 -12.15 -7.51
N ARG A 236 -23.57 -11.20 -7.18
CA ARG A 236 -24.70 -10.81 -8.04
C ARG A 236 -24.27 -9.93 -9.20
N VAL A 237 -23.40 -8.96 -8.96
CA VAL A 237 -22.88 -8.04 -9.99
C VAL A 237 -21.99 -8.78 -10.99
N HIS A 238 -21.10 -9.64 -10.50
CA HIS A 238 -20.14 -10.39 -11.32
C HIS A 238 -20.60 -11.80 -11.69
N SER A 239 -21.89 -12.11 -11.56
CA SER A 239 -22.43 -13.42 -11.95
C SER A 239 -22.24 -13.63 -13.47
N PRO A 240 -21.58 -14.72 -13.91
CA PRO A 240 -21.36 -14.96 -15.34
C PRO A 240 -22.65 -15.25 -16.11
N GLN A 241 -23.69 -15.72 -15.41
CA GLN A 241 -24.98 -16.06 -16.04
C GLN A 241 -25.87 -14.82 -16.26
N ARG A 242 -25.75 -13.80 -15.39
CA ARG A 242 -26.54 -12.56 -15.47
C ARG A 242 -25.79 -11.40 -14.82
N PRO A 243 -24.79 -10.82 -15.51
CA PRO A 243 -24.04 -9.71 -14.96
C PRO A 243 -24.94 -8.48 -14.85
N LEU A 244 -24.93 -7.84 -13.68
CA LEU A 244 -25.69 -6.61 -13.43
C LEU A 244 -24.74 -5.42 -13.51
N ARG A 245 -25.16 -4.35 -14.19
CA ARG A 245 -24.43 -3.07 -14.22
C ARG A 245 -24.71 -2.19 -13.00
N LEU A 246 -25.83 -2.45 -12.32
CA LEU A 246 -26.29 -1.77 -11.14
C LEU A 246 -27.20 -2.73 -10.37
N LEU A 247 -26.98 -2.85 -9.07
CA LEU A 247 -27.84 -3.59 -8.15
C LEU A 247 -28.26 -2.63 -7.03
N TYR A 248 -29.56 -2.47 -6.88
CA TYR A 248 -30.18 -1.79 -5.76
C TYR A 248 -31.05 -2.81 -5.03
N HIS A 249 -30.75 -3.03 -3.76
CA HIS A 249 -31.44 -4.03 -2.93
C HIS A 249 -31.76 -3.46 -1.55
N VAL A 250 -33.03 -3.42 -1.19
CA VAL A 250 -33.47 -2.99 0.13
C VAL A 250 -33.58 -4.21 1.02
N ALA A 251 -32.69 -4.33 2.00
CA ALA A 251 -32.76 -5.34 3.05
C ALA A 251 -33.47 -4.77 4.29
N GLU A 252 -33.63 -5.59 5.32
CA GLU A 252 -34.34 -5.22 6.54
C GLU A 252 -33.65 -4.08 7.33
N LYS A 253 -32.31 -4.12 7.41
CA LYS A 253 -31.51 -3.17 8.18
C LYS A 253 -30.81 -2.10 7.32
N GLU A 254 -30.52 -2.39 6.05
CA GLU A 254 -29.79 -1.49 5.16
C GLU A 254 -30.30 -1.53 3.71
N THR A 255 -30.05 -0.45 2.99
CA THR A 255 -30.16 -0.41 1.54
C THR A 255 -28.78 -0.63 0.93
N LEU A 256 -28.67 -1.61 0.05
CA LEU A 256 -27.44 -1.99 -0.63
C LEU A 256 -27.42 -1.45 -2.06
N LEU A 257 -26.27 -0.91 -2.46
CA LEU A 257 -26.00 -0.43 -3.81
C LEU A 257 -24.68 -0.98 -4.31
N ALA A 258 -24.65 -1.52 -5.52
CA ALA A 258 -23.42 -1.97 -6.18
C ALA A 258 -23.47 -1.67 -7.69
N TRP A 259 -22.32 -1.30 -8.28
CA TRP A 259 -22.18 -0.93 -9.69
C TRP A 259 -20.79 -1.31 -10.23
#